data_AF-A0A6J8CWP7-F1
#
_entry.id   AF-A0A6J8CWP7-F1
#
_cell.length_a   1.000
_cell.length_b   1.000
_cell.length_c   1.000
_cell.angle_alpha   90.00
_cell.angle_beta   90.00
_cell.angle_gamma   90.00
#
_symmetry.space_group_name_H-M   'P 1'
#
loop_
_entity.id
_entity.type
_entity.pdbx_description
1 polymer ?
#
loop_
_entity_poly.entity_id
_entity_poly.type
_entity_poly.pdbx_seq_one_letter_code
_entity_poly.pdbx_strand_id
1 'polypeptide(L)'
;MIDFKCHKRHKIEGERGRKVLCDKHHDTSLEYFCTKHEKLCCILCKRQYQDCCNVKKVDYVADDSKLETTTENLLSEIKERKDGFIEAADNARLHLRDLEITNNKCKEELKNTRLAIDDHLDLFQNEVEQEINKKYENNRGELIKQVTDITAEIKYITDKQKIY
;
A
#
# COMPACT_ATOMS: atom_id res chain seq x y z
N MET A 1 -6.19 22.47 2.74
CA MET A 1 -7.07 22.60 3.93
C MET A 1 -8.26 23.44 3.52
N ILE A 2 -9.44 22.85 3.42
CA ILE A 2 -10.67 23.58 3.09
C ILE A 2 -11.44 23.75 4.39
N ASP A 3 -11.44 24.97 4.91
CA ASP A 3 -12.23 25.37 6.07
C ASP A 3 -13.71 25.36 5.71
N PHE A 4 -14.42 24.33 6.18
CA PHE A 4 -15.87 24.33 6.19
C PHE A 4 -16.36 25.29 7.28
N LYS A 5 -16.61 26.54 6.90
CA LYS A 5 -17.40 27.46 7.74
C LYS A 5 -18.83 26.95 7.81
N CYS A 6 -19.11 26.16 8.84
CA CYS A 6 -20.45 25.76 9.25
C CYS A 6 -21.23 27.04 9.62
N HIS A 7 -22.03 27.56 8.70
CA HIS A 7 -22.93 28.67 8.98
C HIS A 7 -23.89 28.24 10.09
N LYS A 8 -23.66 28.81 11.28
CA LYS A 8 -24.52 28.85 12.47
C LYS A 8 -25.49 27.66 12.57
N ARG A 9 -25.04 26.58 13.22
CA ARG A 9 -25.96 25.63 13.86
C ARG A 9 -26.84 26.43 14.81
N HIS A 10 -28.12 26.57 14.49
CA HIS A 10 -29.09 27.00 15.50
C HIS A 10 -29.15 25.89 16.54
N LYS A 11 -28.55 26.18 17.70
CA LYS A 11 -28.54 25.33 18.87
C LYS A 11 -29.99 25.23 19.35
N ILE A 12 -30.68 24.16 19.04
CA ILE A 12 -31.92 23.82 19.74
C ILE A 12 -31.46 23.19 21.07
N GLU A 13 -31.17 24.04 22.06
CA GLU A 13 -31.01 23.60 23.45
C GLU A 13 -32.39 23.21 23.98
N GLY A 14 -32.76 21.96 23.73
CA GLY A 14 -33.94 21.33 24.32
C GLY A 14 -33.67 20.89 25.75
N GLU A 15 -33.36 21.82 26.66
CA GLU A 15 -33.51 21.60 28.11
C GLU A 15 -34.00 22.91 28.74
N ARG A 16 -35.26 22.91 29.20
CA ARG A 16 -36.03 24.01 29.80
C ARG A 16 -36.70 25.00 28.83
N GLY A 17 -37.85 24.59 28.26
CA GLY A 17 -39.06 25.41 28.14
C GLY A 17 -39.00 26.82 27.52
N ARG A 18 -37.98 27.19 26.75
CA ARG A 18 -37.94 28.48 26.05
C ARG A 18 -38.62 28.35 24.69
N LYS A 19 -39.76 29.02 24.54
CA LYS A 19 -40.46 29.17 23.25
C LYS A 19 -39.54 29.90 22.27
N VAL A 20 -39.24 29.28 21.13
CA VAL A 20 -38.53 29.96 20.04
C VAL A 20 -39.52 30.88 19.33
N LEU A 21 -39.22 32.18 19.30
CA LEU A 21 -40.11 33.21 18.77
C LEU A 21 -39.82 33.50 17.30
N CYS A 22 -40.80 34.00 16.57
CA CYS A 22 -40.66 34.35 15.16
C CYS A 22 -39.93 35.69 14.99
N ASP A 23 -38.91 35.69 14.15
CA ASP A 23 -38.14 36.91 13.82
C ASP A 23 -38.98 38.03 13.19
N LYS A 24 -40.14 37.71 12.61
CA LYS A 24 -41.08 38.69 12.02
C LYS A 24 -42.25 39.04 12.95
N HIS A 25 -42.54 38.18 13.91
CA HIS A 25 -43.69 38.27 14.79
C HIS A 25 -43.22 37.88 16.19
N HIS A 26 -42.52 38.82 16.84
CA HIS A 26 -41.73 38.56 18.05
C HIS A 26 -42.55 38.03 19.23
N ASP A 27 -43.87 38.22 19.24
CA ASP A 27 -44.77 37.70 20.29
C ASP A 27 -45.33 36.30 19.99
N THR A 28 -44.95 35.69 18.87
CA THR A 28 -45.49 34.40 18.42
C THR A 28 -44.43 33.32 18.33
N SER A 29 -44.75 32.14 18.85
CA SER A 29 -43.89 30.95 18.83
C SER A 29 -43.83 30.31 17.44
N LEU A 30 -42.66 29.76 17.10
CA LEU A 30 -42.45 28.90 15.94
C LEU A 30 -42.98 27.49 16.24
N GLU A 31 -44.24 27.24 15.91
CA GLU A 31 -44.95 25.99 16.23
C GLU A 31 -45.21 25.10 15.01
N TYR A 32 -44.88 25.55 13.80
CA TYR A 32 -45.16 24.84 12.55
C TYR A 32 -43.89 24.62 11.74
N PHE A 33 -43.80 23.48 11.06
CA PHE A 33 -42.72 23.14 10.13
C PHE A 33 -43.30 22.90 8.73
N CYS A 34 -42.76 23.61 7.75
CA CYS A 34 -43.06 23.39 6.33
C CYS A 34 -42.06 22.38 5.77
N THR A 35 -42.52 21.19 5.41
CA THR A 35 -41.66 20.11 4.89
C THR A 35 -41.05 20.46 3.52
N LYS A 36 -41.81 21.08 2.62
CA LYS A 36 -41.33 21.49 1.28
C LYS A 36 -40.15 22.48 1.33
N HIS A 37 -40.14 23.34 2.34
CA HIS A 37 -39.14 24.40 2.49
C HIS A 37 -38.16 24.15 3.63
N GLU A 38 -38.31 23.03 4.34
CA GLU A 38 -37.53 22.62 5.51
C GLU A 38 -37.33 23.74 6.55
N LYS A 39 -38.41 24.47 6.86
CA LYS A 39 -38.37 25.69 7.70
C LYS A 39 -39.44 25.71 8.78
N LEU A 40 -39.05 26.25 9.94
CA LEU A 40 -39.93 26.59 11.05
C LEU A 40 -40.67 27.91 10.80
N CYS A 41 -41.93 27.98 11.20
CA CYS A 41 -42.78 29.16 11.07
C CYS A 41 -43.80 29.27 12.21
N CYS A 42 -44.21 30.50 12.53
CA CYS A 42 -45.31 30.75 13.47
C CYS A 42 -46.67 30.65 12.78
N ILE A 43 -47.75 30.71 13.56
CA ILE A 43 -49.14 30.64 13.07
C ILE A 43 -49.46 31.69 12.00
N LEU A 44 -48.84 32.88 12.09
CA LEU A 44 -49.05 33.98 11.12
C LEU A 44 -48.28 33.73 9.83
N CYS A 45 -47.00 33.34 9.94
CA CYS A 45 -46.16 33.00 8.79
C CYS A 45 -46.63 31.75 8.06
N LYS A 46 -47.38 30.85 8.72
CA LYS A 46 -48.00 29.67 8.09
C LYS A 46 -48.79 30.02 6.82
N ARG A 47 -49.46 31.18 6.79
CA ARG A 47 -50.25 31.63 5.63
C ARG A 47 -49.41 31.89 4.39
N GLN A 48 -48.14 32.25 4.55
CA GLN A 48 -47.19 32.41 3.42
C GLN A 48 -46.85 31.07 2.77
N TYR A 49 -47.17 29.96 3.45
CA TYR A 49 -47.01 28.59 2.99
C TYR A 49 -48.38 27.93 2.75
N GLN A 50 -49.45 28.69 2.52
CA GLN A 50 -50.80 28.15 2.37
C GLN A 50 -50.92 27.21 1.15
N ASP A 51 -50.12 27.44 0.11
CA ASP A 51 -50.02 26.56 -1.07
C ASP A 51 -49.05 25.38 -0.85
N CYS A 52 -48.42 25.29 0.31
CA CYS A 52 -47.57 24.15 0.67
C CYS A 52 -48.44 23.08 1.32
N CYS A 53 -48.63 21.97 0.62
CA CYS A 53 -49.50 20.87 1.02
C CYS A 53 -49.18 20.26 2.41
N ASN A 54 -47.96 20.47 2.94
CA ASN A 54 -47.47 19.79 4.13
C ASN A 54 -46.79 20.75 5.14
N VAL A 55 -47.59 21.66 5.72
CA VAL A 55 -47.20 22.44 6.91
C VAL A 55 -47.83 21.80 8.16
N LYS A 56 -47.01 21.08 8.92
CA LYS A 56 -47.43 20.35 10.14
C LYS A 56 -46.97 21.09 11.39
N LYS A 57 -47.60 20.82 12.53
CA LYS A 57 -47.09 21.31 13.83
C LYS A 57 -45.77 20.61 14.15
N VAL A 58 -44.84 21.32 14.78
CA VAL A 58 -43.50 20.80 15.12
C VAL A 58 -43.61 19.55 15.97
N ASP A 59 -44.53 19.49 16.94
CA ASP A 59 -44.71 18.30 17.77
C ASP A 59 -45.06 17.05 16.95
N TYR A 60 -45.89 17.19 15.90
CA TYR A 60 -46.23 16.07 15.01
C TYR A 60 -45.09 15.70 14.07
N VAL A 61 -44.29 16.67 13.63
CA VAL A 61 -43.08 16.39 12.83
C VAL A 61 -42.01 15.76 13.70
N ALA A 62 -41.86 16.21 14.94
CA ALA A 62 -41.00 15.63 15.94
C ALA A 62 -41.42 14.18 16.19
N ASP A 63 -42.71 13.90 16.39
CA ASP A 63 -43.23 12.54 16.57
C ASP A 63 -43.13 11.67 15.30
N ASP A 64 -43.34 12.21 14.09
CA ASP A 64 -43.07 11.50 12.82
C ASP A 64 -41.56 11.24 12.62
N SER A 65 -40.70 12.18 13.04
CA SER A 65 -39.24 12.09 12.95
C SER A 65 -38.61 11.28 14.10
N LYS A 66 -39.36 11.09 15.19
CA LYS A 66 -39.13 10.12 16.27
C LYS A 66 -39.41 8.69 15.82
N LEU A 67 -39.58 8.44 14.52
CA LEU A 67 -39.00 7.25 13.91
C LEU A 67 -37.46 7.33 14.03
N GLU A 68 -36.99 7.37 15.29
CA GLU A 68 -35.61 7.28 15.80
C GLU A 68 -34.87 6.15 15.08
N THR A 69 -35.61 5.12 14.70
CA THR A 69 -35.18 4.00 13.86
C THR A 69 -34.42 4.44 12.60
N THR A 70 -34.85 5.46 11.85
CA THR A 70 -34.19 5.78 10.56
C THR A 70 -32.84 6.46 10.76
N THR A 71 -32.76 7.42 11.67
CA THR A 71 -31.52 8.17 11.91
C THR A 71 -30.52 7.33 12.71
N GLU A 72 -31.00 6.56 13.69
CA GLU A 72 -30.16 5.63 14.47
C GLU A 72 -29.65 4.47 13.61
N ASN A 73 -30.46 3.94 12.69
CA ASN A 73 -30.00 2.94 11.71
C ASN A 73 -28.91 3.52 10.81
N LEU A 74 -29.11 4.72 10.27
CA LEU A 74 -28.09 5.38 9.44
C LEU A 74 -26.79 5.64 10.21
N LEU A 75 -26.88 6.06 11.48
CA LEU A 75 -25.70 6.24 12.34
C LEU A 75 -24.99 4.92 12.61
N SER A 76 -25.74 3.84 12.79
CA SER A 76 -25.20 2.49 13.00
C SER A 76 -24.49 1.97 11.75
N GLU A 77 -25.11 2.10 10.57
CA GLU A 77 -24.49 1.76 9.28
C GLU A 77 -23.23 2.56 9.00
N ILE A 78 -23.23 3.87 9.32
CA ILE A 78 -22.04 4.72 9.17
C ILE A 78 -20.92 4.21 10.08
N LYS A 79 -21.24 3.82 11.32
CA LYS A 79 -20.25 3.29 12.26
C LYS A 79 -19.67 1.97 11.79
N GLU A 80 -20.53 1.02 11.38
CA GLU A 80 -20.09 -0.27 10.85
C GLU A 80 -19.19 -0.11 9.62
N ARG A 81 -19.57 0.76 8.67
CA ARG A 81 -18.73 1.05 7.49
C ARG A 81 -17.40 1.68 7.89
N LYS A 82 -17.40 2.61 8.84
CA LYS A 82 -16.17 3.24 9.35
C LYS A 82 -15.24 2.17 9.95
N ASP A 83 -15.77 1.28 10.76
CA ASP A 83 -14.98 0.23 11.40
C ASP A 83 -14.40 -0.73 10.33
N GLY A 84 -15.20 -1.11 9.33
CA GLY A 84 -14.72 -1.89 8.18
C GLY A 84 -13.62 -1.19 7.37
N PHE A 85 -13.69 0.14 7.20
CA PHE A 85 -12.60 0.90 6.56
C PHE A 85 -11.32 0.94 7.41
N ILE A 86 -11.44 0.99 8.73
CA ILE A 86 -10.28 0.93 9.65
C ILE A 86 -9.59 -0.42 9.52
N GLU A 87 -10.35 -1.53 9.59
CA GLU A 87 -9.81 -2.88 9.43
C GLU A 87 -9.14 -3.07 8.07
N ALA A 88 -9.78 -2.61 6.98
CA ALA A 88 -9.19 -2.67 5.65
C ALA A 88 -7.88 -1.87 5.55
N ALA A 89 -7.80 -0.69 6.19
CA ALA A 89 -6.59 0.12 6.21
C ALA A 89 -5.46 -0.56 7.01
N ASP A 90 -5.77 -1.18 8.14
CA ASP A 90 -4.77 -1.89 8.94
C ASP A 90 -4.29 -3.18 8.24
N ASN A 91 -5.18 -3.92 7.59
CA ASN A 91 -4.80 -5.07 6.74
C ASN A 91 -3.91 -4.63 5.57
N ALA A 92 -4.22 -3.52 4.90
CA ALA A 92 -3.38 -2.99 3.83
C ALA A 92 -1.98 -2.60 4.33
N ARG A 93 -1.88 -2.01 5.54
CA ARG A 93 -0.58 -1.70 6.17
C ARG A 93 0.23 -2.95 6.48
N LEU A 94 -0.40 -3.99 7.00
CA LEU A 94 0.26 -5.28 7.25
C LEU A 94 0.78 -5.89 5.93
N HIS A 95 -0.05 -5.93 4.89
CA HIS A 95 0.37 -6.43 3.58
C HIS A 95 1.54 -5.64 2.98
N LEU A 96 1.55 -4.31 3.11
CA LEU A 96 2.68 -3.50 2.65
C LEU A 96 3.98 -3.86 3.38
N ARG A 97 3.92 -4.08 4.70
CA ARG A 97 5.08 -4.54 5.48
C ARG A 97 5.55 -5.92 5.04
N ASP A 98 4.64 -6.86 4.82
CA ASP A 98 4.99 -8.21 4.39
C ASP A 98 5.61 -8.22 2.98
N LEU A 99 5.12 -7.37 2.08
CA LEU A 99 5.71 -7.16 0.76
C LEU A 99 7.12 -6.60 0.85
N GLU A 100 7.35 -5.62 1.73
CA GLU A 100 8.69 -5.06 1.95
C GLU A 100 9.67 -6.11 2.50
N ILE A 101 9.24 -6.90 3.49
CA ILE A 101 10.05 -8.01 4.04
C ILE A 101 10.38 -9.03 2.94
N THR A 102 9.38 -9.41 2.14
CA THR A 102 9.56 -10.39 1.06
C THR A 102 10.51 -9.86 -0.02
N ASN A 103 10.35 -8.60 -0.42
CA ASN A 103 11.23 -7.95 -1.39
C ASN A 103 12.69 -7.91 -0.90
N ASN A 104 12.91 -7.60 0.38
CA ASN A 104 14.25 -7.60 0.96
C ASN A 104 14.87 -9.01 1.00
N LYS A 105 14.08 -10.04 1.33
CA LYS A 105 14.52 -11.44 1.26
C LYS A 105 14.92 -11.84 -0.16
N CYS A 106 14.09 -11.54 -1.16
CA CYS A 106 14.41 -11.83 -2.56
C CYS A 106 15.69 -11.12 -3.03
N LYS A 107 15.95 -9.89 -2.59
CA LYS A 107 17.19 -9.17 -2.91
C LYS A 107 18.42 -9.84 -2.31
N GLU A 108 18.34 -10.28 -1.05
CA GLU A 108 19.43 -11.02 -0.40
C GLU A 108 19.66 -12.39 -1.05
N GLU A 109 18.60 -13.14 -1.36
CA GLU A 109 18.69 -14.41 -2.09
C GLU A 109 19.33 -14.26 -3.47
N LEU A 110 18.96 -13.21 -4.20
CA LEU A 110 19.56 -12.88 -5.49
C LEU A 110 21.05 -12.57 -5.35
N LYS A 111 21.44 -11.78 -4.34
CA LYS A 111 22.84 -11.47 -4.05
C LYS A 111 23.64 -12.72 -3.70
N ASN A 112 23.10 -13.58 -2.85
CA ASN A 112 23.75 -14.83 -2.45
C ASN A 112 23.91 -15.79 -3.62
N THR A 113 22.89 -15.90 -4.48
CA THR A 113 22.95 -16.71 -5.70
C THR A 113 24.01 -16.17 -6.66
N ARG A 114 24.11 -14.84 -6.79
CA ARG A 114 25.14 -14.21 -7.62
C ARG A 114 26.55 -14.54 -7.12
N LEU A 115 26.79 -14.42 -5.82
CA LEU A 115 28.08 -14.77 -5.21
C LEU A 115 28.42 -16.25 -5.43
N ALA A 116 27.45 -17.16 -5.23
CA ALA A 116 27.67 -18.58 -5.47
C ALA A 116 28.02 -18.88 -6.93
N ILE A 117 27.40 -18.19 -7.90
CA ILE A 117 27.75 -18.31 -9.31
C ILE A 117 29.20 -17.84 -9.56
N ASP A 118 29.57 -16.69 -8.99
CA ASP A 118 30.92 -16.14 -9.16
C ASP A 118 31.98 -17.10 -8.54
N ASP A 119 31.72 -17.66 -7.35
CA ASP A 119 32.59 -18.68 -6.72
C ASP A 119 32.73 -19.95 -7.59
N HIS A 120 31.63 -20.42 -8.20
CA HIS A 120 31.66 -21.57 -9.11
C HIS A 120 32.45 -21.28 -10.39
N LEU A 121 32.37 -20.06 -10.93
CA LEU A 121 33.15 -19.65 -12.08
C LEU A 121 34.65 -19.60 -11.77
N ASP A 122 35.02 -19.09 -10.60
CA ASP A 122 36.42 -19.05 -10.14
C ASP A 122 36.99 -20.45 -9.94
N LEU A 123 36.21 -21.37 -9.35
CA LEU A 123 36.61 -22.77 -9.23
C LEU A 123 36.82 -23.42 -10.60
N PHE A 124 35.85 -23.24 -11.51
CA PHE A 124 35.94 -23.79 -12.86
C PHE A 124 37.14 -23.23 -13.63
N GLN A 125 37.40 -21.92 -13.54
CA GLN A 125 38.56 -21.31 -14.18
C GLN A 125 39.87 -21.92 -13.67
N ASN A 126 40.01 -22.08 -12.35
CA ASN A 126 41.19 -22.70 -11.74
C ASN A 126 41.39 -24.15 -12.18
N GLU A 127 40.32 -24.94 -12.27
CA GLU A 127 40.38 -26.33 -12.75
C GLU A 127 40.88 -26.39 -14.20
N VAL A 128 40.33 -25.54 -15.07
CA VAL A 128 40.74 -25.45 -16.48
C VAL A 128 42.20 -25.01 -16.60
N GLU A 129 42.65 -24.01 -15.83
CA GLU A 129 44.04 -23.57 -15.82
C GLU A 129 45.00 -24.69 -15.36
N GLN A 130 44.62 -25.44 -14.33
CA GLN A 130 45.41 -26.59 -13.87
C GLN A 130 45.50 -27.69 -14.93
N GLU A 131 44.41 -28.00 -15.62
CA GLU A 131 44.43 -28.99 -16.71
C GLU A 131 45.31 -28.55 -17.88
N ILE A 132 45.25 -27.27 -18.27
CA ILE A 132 46.10 -26.70 -19.32
C ILE A 132 47.57 -26.80 -18.91
N ASN A 133 47.91 -26.39 -17.69
CA ASN A 133 49.29 -26.44 -17.19
C ASN A 133 49.80 -27.87 -17.14
N LYS A 134 48.98 -28.83 -16.70
CA LYS A 134 49.33 -30.25 -16.67
C LYS A 134 49.61 -30.79 -18.08
N LYS A 135 48.75 -30.46 -19.06
CA LYS A 135 48.98 -30.86 -20.47
C LYS A 135 50.23 -30.22 -21.04
N TYR A 136 50.46 -28.94 -20.74
CA TYR A 136 51.66 -28.22 -21.17
C TYR A 136 52.94 -28.87 -20.63
N GLU A 137 53.02 -29.13 -19.33
CA GLU A 137 54.21 -29.75 -18.73
C GLU A 137 54.44 -31.18 -19.23
N ASN A 138 53.38 -31.97 -19.44
CA ASN A 138 53.50 -33.29 -20.04
C ASN A 138 54.09 -33.23 -21.46
N ASN A 139 53.50 -32.40 -22.33
CA ASN A 139 53.96 -32.25 -23.71
C ASN A 139 55.40 -31.71 -23.76
N ARG A 140 55.72 -30.74 -22.91
CA ARG A 140 57.06 -30.17 -22.78
C ARG A 140 58.07 -31.24 -22.33
N GLY A 141 57.72 -32.07 -21.35
CA GLY A 141 58.55 -33.18 -20.89
C GLY A 141 58.82 -34.21 -21.98
N GLU A 142 57.80 -34.59 -22.75
CA GLU A 142 57.96 -35.49 -23.90
C GLU A 142 58.89 -34.91 -24.97
N LEU A 143 58.71 -33.64 -25.33
CA LEU A 143 59.58 -32.95 -26.30
C LEU A 143 61.03 -32.86 -25.81
N ILE A 144 61.26 -32.53 -24.53
CA ILE A 144 62.61 -32.50 -23.94
C ILE A 144 63.27 -33.88 -24.04
N LYS A 145 62.51 -34.95 -23.76
CA LYS A 145 63.01 -36.32 -23.87
C LYS A 145 63.41 -36.65 -25.31
N GLN A 146 62.53 -36.36 -26.29
CA GLN A 146 62.83 -36.58 -27.70
C GLN A 146 64.08 -35.82 -28.16
N VAL A 147 64.22 -34.55 -27.80
CA VAL A 147 65.40 -33.74 -28.12
C VAL A 147 66.66 -34.34 -27.49
N THR A 148 66.57 -34.80 -26.26
CA THR A 148 67.71 -35.42 -25.53
C THR A 148 68.14 -36.72 -26.21
N ASP A 149 67.19 -37.58 -26.57
CA ASP A 149 67.45 -38.85 -27.25
C ASP A 149 68.13 -38.63 -28.61
N ILE A 150 67.60 -37.69 -29.43
CA ILE A 150 68.21 -37.31 -30.72
C ILE A 150 69.63 -36.75 -30.52
N THR A 151 69.82 -35.90 -29.52
CA THR A 151 71.13 -35.30 -29.23
C THR A 151 72.15 -36.36 -28.83
N ALA A 152 71.75 -37.34 -28.03
CA ALA A 152 72.60 -38.47 -27.63
C ALA A 152 72.99 -39.32 -28.85
N GLU A 153 72.06 -39.56 -29.77
CA GLU A 153 72.31 -40.32 -31.00
C GLU A 153 73.27 -39.59 -31.95
N ILE A 154 73.10 -38.27 -32.15
CA ILE A 154 74.04 -37.44 -32.91
C ILE A 154 75.45 -37.54 -32.31
N LYS A 155 75.57 -37.43 -30.98
CA LYS A 155 76.87 -37.52 -30.30
C LYS A 155 77.52 -38.88 -30.54
N TYR A 156 76.76 -39.96 -30.40
CA TYR A 156 77.24 -41.32 -30.65
C TYR A 156 77.78 -41.50 -32.09
N ILE A 157 77.05 -41.02 -33.09
CA ILE A 157 77.48 -41.07 -34.50
C ILE A 157 78.76 -40.25 -34.70
N THR A 158 78.80 -39.03 -34.15
CA THR A 158 79.95 -38.13 -34.27
C THR A 158 81.21 -38.72 -33.63
N ASP A 159 81.08 -39.35 -32.46
CA ASP A 159 82.20 -39.97 -31.76
C ASP A 159 82.73 -41.20 -32.52
N LYS A 160 81.85 -41.99 -33.16
CA LYS A 160 82.26 -43.11 -34.03
C LYS A 160 83.01 -42.65 -35.27
N GLN A 161 82.66 -41.50 -35.85
CA GLN A 161 83.33 -40.97 -37.03
C GLN A 161 84.76 -40.48 -36.76
N LYS A 162 85.13 -40.15 -35.52
CA LYS A 162 86.48 -39.72 -35.15
C LYS A 162 87.47 -40.87 -34.95
N ILE A 163 87.01 -42.11 -34.96
CA ILE A 163 87.81 -43.32 -34.73
C ILE A 163 88.31 -43.93 -36.05
N TYR A 164 87.79 -43.45 -37.20
CA TYR A 164 88.24 -43.77 -38.56
C TYR A 164 89.00 -42.60 -39.18
#